data_AF-A0A2D9CG49-F1
#
_entry.id   AF-A0A2D9CG49-F1
#
_cell.length_a   1.000
_cell.length_b   1.000
_cell.length_c   1.000
_cell.angle_alpha   90.00
_cell.angle_beta   90.00
_cell.angle_gamma   90.00
#
_symmetry.space_group_name_H-M   'P 1'
#
loop_
_entity.id
_entity.type
_entity.pdbx_description
1 polymer ?
#
loop_
_entity_poly.entity_id
_entity_poly.type
_entity_poly.pdbx_seq_one_letter_code
_entity_poly.pdbx_strand_id
1 'polypeptide(L)'
;MSDISSISSSSMRVRRVSVDSAYAGDAGAEDVRGRGGARKSDRVELSSVAQYLSQLNTEPEPRTDLINRVRSEIDAGTYLTEDKLSAAADQLLDDINFEL
;
A
#
# COMPACT_ATOMS: atom_id res chain seq x y z
N MET A 1 24.46 24.28 29.85
CA MET A 1 24.35 24.44 28.39
C MET A 1 23.19 23.56 27.96
N SER A 2 22.04 24.17 27.66
CA SER A 2 20.78 23.47 27.39
C SER A 2 20.29 23.88 26.01
N ASP A 3 20.60 23.05 25.01
CA ASP A 3 20.10 23.20 23.64
C ASP A 3 19.03 22.13 23.42
N ILE A 4 17.76 22.50 23.63
CA ILE A 4 16.63 21.75 23.10
C ILE A 4 15.92 22.70 22.15
N SER A 5 16.28 22.62 20.87
CA SER A 5 15.57 23.28 19.80
C SER A 5 14.20 22.63 19.62
N SER A 6 13.16 23.47 19.64
CA SER A 6 11.76 23.11 19.48
C SER A 6 11.50 22.77 18.00
N ILE A 7 11.22 21.50 17.69
CA ILE A 7 10.80 21.07 16.35
C ILE A 7 9.33 21.45 16.16
N SER A 8 9.11 22.40 15.25
CA SER A 8 7.81 22.80 14.73
C SER A 8 7.10 21.61 14.07
N SER A 9 6.02 21.13 14.68
CA SER A 9 5.13 20.14 14.07
C SER A 9 4.17 20.85 13.10
N SER A 10 4.58 20.88 11.83
CA SER A 10 3.71 21.32 10.75
C SER A 10 2.58 20.30 10.56
N SER A 11 1.35 20.69 10.89
CA SER A 11 0.13 19.89 10.66
C SER A 11 -0.05 19.59 9.17
N MET A 12 0.13 18.33 8.79
CA MET A 12 -0.30 17.83 7.48
C MET A 12 -1.83 17.79 7.44
N ARG A 13 -2.45 18.63 6.60
CA ARG A 13 -3.86 18.50 6.23
C ARG A 13 -3.99 17.47 5.11
N VAL A 14 -4.63 16.34 5.40
CA VAL A 14 -5.02 15.32 4.43
C VAL A 14 -6.15 15.85 3.55
N ARG A 15 -6.00 15.67 2.23
CA ARG A 15 -6.95 16.02 1.16
C ARG A 15 -8.24 15.19 1.25
N ARG A 16 -9.38 15.82 0.96
CA ARG A 16 -10.50 15.13 0.32
C ARG A 16 -10.53 15.57 -1.15
N VAL A 17 -10.37 14.61 -2.06
CA VAL A 17 -10.59 14.80 -3.49
C VAL A 17 -12.04 14.39 -3.75
N SER A 18 -12.87 15.38 -4.09
CA SER A 18 -14.18 15.12 -4.68
C SER A 18 -13.96 14.84 -6.17
N VAL A 19 -14.19 13.62 -6.61
CA VAL A 19 -14.29 13.28 -8.03
C VAL A 19 -15.75 13.39 -8.40
N ASP A 20 -16.18 14.57 -8.83
CA ASP A 20 -17.44 14.69 -9.55
C ASP A 20 -17.14 14.82 -11.04
N SER A 21 -17.42 13.71 -11.72
CA SER A 21 -17.30 13.53 -13.15
C SER A 21 -18.63 13.89 -13.79
N ALA A 22 -18.70 15.04 -14.46
CA ALA A 22 -19.76 15.31 -15.42
C ALA A 22 -19.26 16.30 -16.48
N TYR A 23 -18.96 15.75 -17.67
CA TYR A 23 -18.93 16.52 -18.91
C TYR A 23 -20.34 17.08 -19.16
N ALA A 24 -20.50 18.40 -19.12
CA ALA A 24 -21.53 19.10 -19.87
C ALA A 24 -21.23 20.61 -19.92
N GLY A 25 -21.21 21.17 -21.13
CA GLY A 25 -21.53 22.59 -21.32
C GLY A 25 -20.37 23.47 -21.78
N ASP A 26 -20.15 23.44 -23.08
CA ASP A 26 -19.63 24.55 -23.89
C ASP A 26 -20.34 25.88 -23.53
N ALA A 27 -19.62 26.83 -22.93
CA ALA A 27 -19.98 28.24 -22.92
C ALA A 27 -18.74 29.09 -22.62
N GLY A 28 -18.44 29.99 -23.55
CA GLY A 28 -17.19 30.74 -23.65
C GLY A 28 -16.77 31.53 -22.42
N ALA A 29 -15.48 31.49 -22.16
CA ALA A 29 -14.76 32.51 -21.43
C ALA A 29 -13.45 32.76 -22.19
N GLU A 30 -13.38 33.87 -22.91
CA GLU A 30 -12.13 34.41 -23.42
C GLU A 30 -11.24 34.79 -22.22
N ASP A 31 -10.29 33.93 -21.88
CA ASP A 31 -9.22 34.26 -20.93
C ASP A 31 -7.99 34.73 -21.72
N VAL A 32 -7.89 36.06 -21.86
CA VAL A 32 -6.69 36.75 -22.33
C VAL A 32 -5.62 36.65 -21.25
N ARG A 33 -4.89 35.53 -21.21
CA ARG A 33 -3.66 35.38 -20.42
C ARG A 33 -2.57 34.67 -21.20
N GLY A 34 -1.59 35.47 -21.63
CA GLY A 34 -0.17 35.12 -21.56
C GLY A 34 0.26 33.86 -22.30
N ARG A 35 0.85 34.08 -23.47
CA ARG A 35 1.84 33.23 -24.15
C ARG A 35 2.69 32.40 -23.16
N GLY A 36 2.21 31.19 -22.88
CA GLY A 36 2.91 30.14 -22.17
C GLY A 36 2.35 28.85 -22.72
N GLY A 37 2.90 28.40 -23.85
CA GLY A 37 2.42 27.20 -24.54
C GLY A 37 2.23 26.07 -23.54
N ALA A 38 0.99 25.60 -23.40
CA ALA A 38 0.66 24.47 -22.57
C ALA A 38 1.62 23.33 -22.95
N ARG A 39 2.56 23.00 -22.05
CA ARG A 39 3.45 21.86 -22.25
C ARG A 39 2.52 20.67 -22.41
N LYS A 40 2.52 20.04 -23.59
CA LYS A 40 1.79 18.79 -23.80
C LYS A 40 2.25 17.84 -22.71
N SER A 41 1.31 17.44 -21.84
CA SER A 41 1.61 16.49 -20.79
C SER A 41 1.93 15.15 -21.46
N ASP A 42 3.16 14.68 -21.31
CA ASP A 42 3.52 13.35 -21.77
C ASP A 42 2.73 12.33 -20.94
N ARG A 43 1.95 11.50 -21.64
CA ARG A 43 1.18 10.41 -21.03
C ARG A 43 1.95 9.13 -21.27
N VAL A 44 2.29 8.46 -20.18
CA VAL A 44 2.95 7.15 -20.20
C VAL A 44 1.92 6.10 -19.84
N GLU A 45 1.75 5.08 -20.69
CA GLU A 45 0.87 3.95 -20.39
C GLU A 45 1.72 2.77 -19.94
N LEU A 46 1.47 2.29 -18.72
CA LEU A 46 2.17 1.13 -18.16
C LEU A 46 1.42 -0.14 -18.54
N SER A 47 2.14 -1.11 -19.12
CA SER A 47 1.60 -2.45 -19.38
C SER A 47 1.14 -3.10 -18.08
N SER A 48 -0.02 -3.77 -18.10
CA SER A 48 -0.53 -4.56 -16.97
C SER A 48 0.50 -5.60 -16.50
N VAL A 49 1.27 -6.16 -17.43
CA VAL A 49 2.36 -7.11 -17.12
C VAL A 49 3.49 -6.43 -16.34
N ALA A 50 3.84 -5.18 -16.69
CA ALA A 50 4.87 -4.43 -15.98
C ALA A 50 4.43 -4.07 -14.55
N GLN A 51 3.15 -3.77 -14.35
CA GLN A 51 2.58 -3.54 -13.02
C GLN A 51 2.63 -4.80 -12.15
N TYR A 52 2.28 -5.96 -12.73
CA TYR A 52 2.35 -7.24 -12.04
C TYR A 52 3.79 -7.64 -11.67
N LEU A 53 4.74 -7.48 -12.61
CA LEU A 53 6.17 -7.73 -12.33
C LEU A 53 6.73 -6.77 -11.28
N SER A 54 6.27 -5.52 -11.26
CA SER A 54 6.64 -4.57 -10.20
C SER A 54 6.16 -5.05 -8.84
N GLN A 55 4.92 -5.55 -8.73
CA GLN A 55 4.40 -6.10 -7.47
C GLN A 55 5.23 -7.30 -6.99
N LEU A 56 5.53 -8.25 -7.88
CA LEU A 56 6.36 -9.41 -7.54
C LEU A 56 7.78 -9.01 -7.10
N ASN A 57 8.36 -7.98 -7.71
CA ASN A 57 9.66 -7.45 -7.29
C ASN A 57 9.62 -6.65 -5.98
N THR A 58 8.43 -6.28 -5.50
CA THR A 58 8.26 -5.58 -4.22
C THR A 58 8.00 -6.56 -3.07
N GLU A 59 7.79 -7.85 -3.37
CA GLU A 59 7.65 -8.86 -2.33
C GLU A 59 8.95 -8.93 -1.51
N PRO A 60 8.85 -8.86 -0.17
CA PRO A 60 10.02 -8.97 0.68
C PRO A 60 10.71 -10.32 0.44
N GLU A 61 12.05 -10.32 0.45
CA GLU A 61 12.79 -11.56 0.30
C GLU A 61 12.29 -12.61 1.29
N PRO A 62 12.20 -13.89 0.87
CA PRO A 62 11.79 -14.97 1.75
C PRO A 62 12.66 -14.95 3.00
N ARG A 63 12.02 -14.96 4.18
CA ARG A 63 12.69 -15.06 5.47
C ARG A 63 13.25 -16.47 5.65
N THR A 64 14.32 -16.76 4.90
CA THR A 64 14.90 -18.09 4.73
C THR A 64 15.28 -18.72 6.07
N ASP A 65 15.76 -17.91 7.01
CA ASP A 65 16.07 -18.35 8.38
C ASP A 65 14.84 -18.85 9.14
N LEU A 66 13.71 -18.14 9.03
CA LEU A 66 12.45 -18.54 9.67
C LEU A 66 11.94 -19.84 9.05
N ILE A 67 12.00 -19.94 7.71
CA ILE A 67 11.58 -21.14 6.99
C ILE A 67 12.41 -22.34 7.41
N ASN A 68 13.74 -22.20 7.46
CA ASN A 68 14.64 -23.28 7.85
C ASN A 68 14.42 -23.71 9.30
N ARG A 69 14.22 -22.75 10.21
CA ARG A 69 13.89 -23.04 11.60
C ARG A 69 12.57 -23.81 11.72
N VAL A 70 11.51 -23.33 11.07
CA VAL A 70 10.19 -23.99 11.12
C VAL A 70 10.26 -25.39 10.54
N ARG A 71 10.96 -25.59 9.42
CA ARG A 71 11.20 -26.93 8.85
C ARG A 71 11.89 -27.85 9.86
N SER A 72 12.95 -27.37 10.51
CA SER A 72 13.65 -28.14 11.54
C SER A 72 12.75 -28.48 12.74
N GLU A 73 11.87 -27.58 13.18
CA GLU A 73 10.91 -27.83 14.26
C GLU A 73 9.86 -28.89 13.85
N ILE A 74 9.44 -28.90 12.57
CA ILE A 74 8.50 -29.89 12.04
C ILE A 74 9.15 -31.27 11.96
N ASP A 75 10.36 -31.36 11.42
CA ASP A 75 11.10 -32.63 11.32
C ASP A 75 11.40 -33.23 12.70
N ALA A 76 11.64 -32.37 13.70
CA ALA A 76 11.82 -32.77 15.09
C ALA A 76 10.51 -33.10 15.82
N GLY A 77 9.35 -32.87 15.19
CA GLY A 77 8.03 -33.07 15.80
C GLY A 77 7.70 -32.10 16.93
N THR A 78 8.46 -31.01 17.09
CA THR A 78 8.28 -30.01 18.16
C THR A 78 7.53 -28.77 17.70
N TYR A 79 7.23 -28.66 16.40
CA TYR A 79 6.48 -27.53 15.87
C TYR A 79 5.05 -27.47 16.40
N LEU A 80 4.36 -28.62 16.50
CA LEU A 80 2.97 -28.68 16.92
C LEU A 80 2.88 -28.74 18.46
N THR A 81 2.30 -27.70 19.05
CA THR A 81 2.02 -27.63 20.49
C THR A 81 0.54 -27.31 20.70
N GLU A 82 0.01 -27.62 21.88
CA GLU A 82 -1.39 -27.36 22.22
C GLU A 82 -1.75 -25.86 22.06
N ASP A 83 -0.85 -24.97 22.48
CA ASP A 83 -1.03 -23.53 22.37
C ASP A 83 -1.11 -23.07 20.90
N LYS A 84 -0.24 -23.59 20.04
CA LYS A 84 -0.24 -23.27 18.60
C LYS A 84 -1.49 -23.83 17.91
N LEU A 85 -1.95 -25.01 18.33
CA LEU A 85 -3.15 -25.64 17.79
C LEU A 85 -4.40 -24.83 18.17
N SER A 86 -4.50 -24.41 19.44
CA SER A 86 -5.60 -23.58 19.93
C SER A 86 -5.64 -22.23 19.22
N ALA A 87 -4.49 -21.55 19.12
CA ALA A 87 -4.39 -20.27 18.43
C ALA A 87 -4.74 -20.38 16.93
N ALA A 88 -4.34 -21.48 16.27
CA ALA A 88 -4.69 -21.72 14.87
C ALA A 88 -6.19 -22.00 14.69
N ALA A 89 -6.82 -22.70 15.65
CA ALA A 89 -8.26 -22.93 15.63
C ALA A 89 -9.05 -21.62 15.81
N ASP A 90 -8.62 -20.76 16.74
CA ASP A 90 -9.24 -19.45 16.96
C ASP A 90 -9.13 -18.55 15.72
N GLN A 91 -7.93 -18.46 15.12
CA GLN A 91 -7.73 -17.70 13.88
C GLN A 91 -8.55 -18.24 12.71
N LEU A 92 -8.68 -19.57 12.59
CA LEU A 92 -9.50 -20.18 11.56
C LEU A 92 -10.99 -19.83 11.72
N LEU A 93 -11.48 -19.79 12.96
CA LEU A 93 -12.86 -19.36 13.24
C LEU A 93 -13.06 -17.88 12.93
N ASP A 94 -12.08 -17.03 13.24
CA ASP A 94 -12.11 -15.61 12.90
C ASP A 94 -12.17 -15.39 11.38
N ASP A 95 -11.35 -16.11 10.61
CA ASP A 95 -11.32 -16.02 9.15
C ASP A 95 -12.66 -16.45 8.53
N ILE A 96 -13.26 -17.56 9.01
CA ILE A 96 -14.55 -18.05 8.50
C ILE A 96 -15.70 -17.10 8.88
N ASN A 97 -15.68 -16.50 10.07
CA ASN A 97 -16.70 -15.55 10.49
C ASN A 97 -16.63 -14.21 9.73
N PHE A 98 -15.48 -13.87 9.14
CA PHE A 98 -15.30 -12.64 8.36
C PHE A 98 -15.80 -12.75 6.91
N GLU A 99 -16.02 -13.96 6.40
CA GLU A 99 -16.50 -14.21 5.02
C GLU A 99 -18.04 -14.34 4.88
N LEU A 100 -18.82 -14.10 5.96
CA LEU A 100 -20.29 -14.15 5.98
C LEU A 100 -20.92 -12.80 6.38
#